data_AF-A0A1D8DX03-F1
#
_entry.id   AF-A0A1D8DX03-F1
#
_cell.length_a   1.000
_cell.length_b   1.000
_cell.length_c   1.000
_cell.angle_alpha   90.00
_cell.angle_beta   90.00
_cell.angle_gamma   90.00
#
_symmetry.space_group_name_H-M   'P 1'
#
loop_
_entity.id
_entity.type
_entity.pdbx_description
1 polymer ?
#
loop_
_entity_poly.entity_id
_entity_poly.type
_entity_poly.pdbx_seq_one_letter_code
_entity_poly.pdbx_strand_id
1 'polypeptide(L)' 'MEIKRVGSQASVKGPSEWFTGTVRIDPLFTAPDPAFVAGAAVTFESGARTAWHTHPLG' A
#
# COMPACT_ATOMS: atom_id res chain seq x y z
N MET A 1 -3.04 1.46 23.23
CA MET A 1 -3.90 0.77 22.24
C MET A 1 -4.39 1.83 21.25
N GLU A 2 -4.01 1.71 19.98
CA GLU A 2 -4.45 2.61 18.91
C GLU A 2 -5.34 1.82 17.96
N ILE A 3 -6.48 2.40 17.57
CA ILE A 3 -7.42 1.77 16.64
C ILE A 3 -7.69 2.77 15.51
N LYS A 4 -7.24 2.42 14.31
CA LYS A 4 -7.63 3.12 13.08
C LYS A 4 -8.91 2.48 12.56
N ARG A 5 -10.02 3.22 12.63
CA ARG A 5 -11.34 2.72 12.19
C ARG A 5 -11.40 2.63 10.67
N VAL A 6 -12.24 1.75 10.15
CA VAL A 6 -12.54 1.68 8.72
C VAL A 6 -12.97 3.07 8.21
N GLY A 7 -12.43 3.50 7.07
CA GLY A 7 -12.70 4.82 6.48
C GLY A 7 -11.91 5.99 7.07
N SER A 8 -11.13 5.80 8.14
CA SER A 8 -10.33 6.90 8.74
C SER A 8 -9.02 7.22 8.00
N GLN A 9 -8.58 6.33 7.10
CA GLN A 9 -7.38 6.50 6.29
C GLN A 9 -7.79 6.69 4.83
N ALA A 10 -7.40 7.82 4.23
CA ALA A 10 -7.76 8.13 2.85
C ALA A 10 -7.00 7.23 1.87
N SER A 11 -7.71 6.72 0.86
CA SER A 11 -7.09 6.02 -0.26
C SER A 11 -6.25 6.98 -1.09
N VAL A 12 -5.20 6.45 -1.72
CA VAL A 12 -4.36 7.19 -2.68
C VAL A 12 -4.25 6.43 -4.00
N LYS A 13 -3.98 7.15 -5.09
CA LYS A 13 -3.67 6.53 -6.38
C LYS A 13 -2.22 6.03 -6.36
N GLY A 14 -1.99 4.86 -6.95
CA GLY A 14 -0.63 4.35 -7.16
C GLY A 14 0.16 5.28 -8.10
N PRO A 15 1.41 5.66 -7.77
CA PRO A 15 2.25 6.48 -8.64
C PRO A 15 2.50 5.82 -10.00
N SER A 16 2.50 6.61 -11.07
CA SER A 16 2.70 6.10 -12.44
C SER A 16 4.09 5.49 -12.66
N GLU A 17 5.08 5.87 -11.86
CA GLU A 17 6.43 5.30 -11.90
C GLU A 17 6.49 3.87 -11.34
N TRP A 18 5.52 3.49 -10.49
CA TRP A 18 5.52 2.20 -9.79
C TRP A 18 4.49 1.22 -10.35
N PHE A 19 3.50 1.72 -11.08
CA PHE A 19 2.37 0.91 -11.55
C PHE A 19 2.04 1.21 -13.01
N THR A 20 1.64 0.18 -13.75
CA THR A 20 0.94 0.34 -15.02
C THR A 20 -0.55 0.12 -14.81
N GLY A 21 -1.40 0.98 -15.38
CA GLY A 21 -2.86 0.93 -15.23
C GLY A 21 -3.34 1.65 -13.97
N THR A 22 -4.64 1.52 -13.67
CA THR A 22 -5.25 2.17 -12.50
C THR A 22 -5.07 1.31 -11.26
N VAL A 23 -4.39 1.87 -10.25
CA VAL A 23 -4.17 1.21 -8.95
C VAL A 23 -4.59 2.14 -7.82
N ARG A 24 -5.30 1.59 -6.83
CA ARG A 24 -5.68 2.27 -5.60
C ARG A 24 -4.99 1.60 -4.42
N ILE A 25 -4.39 2.41 -3.55
CA ILE A 25 -3.72 1.97 -2.33
C ILE A 25 -4.52 2.47 -1.13
N ASP A 26 -4.88 1.56 -0.24
CA ASP A 26 -5.49 1.85 1.06
C ASP A 26 -4.47 1.59 2.17
N PRO A 27 -3.94 2.63 2.82
CA PRO A 27 -3.02 2.46 3.95
C PRO A 27 -3.69 1.71 5.10
N LEU A 28 -2.99 0.73 5.68
CA LEU A 28 -3.48 0.00 6.87
C LEU A 28 -2.66 0.36 8.10
N PHE A 29 -1.35 0.10 8.08
CA PHE A 29 -0.47 0.36 9.22
C PHE A 29 1.00 0.49 8.83
N THR A 30 1.74 1.19 9.68
CA THR A 30 3.20 1.17 9.78
C THR A 30 3.49 0.97 11.26
N ALA A 31 4.21 -0.09 11.63
CA ALA A 31 4.53 -0.30 13.04
C ALA A 31 5.52 0.77 13.52
N PRO A 32 5.41 1.24 14.77
CA PRO A 32 6.41 2.13 15.35
C PRO A 32 7.71 1.35 15.62
N ASP A 33 8.83 2.07 15.70
CA ASP A 33 10.10 1.50 16.14
C ASP A 33 9.94 0.77 17.49
N PRO A 34 10.61 -0.38 17.69
CA PRO A 34 11.68 -0.97 16.85
C PRO A 34 11.19 -1.98 15.79
N ALA A 35 9.88 -2.05 15.51
CA ALA A 35 9.34 -2.98 14.52
C ALA A 35 9.44 -2.43 13.09
N PHE A 36 9.68 -3.31 12.10
CA PHE A 36 9.91 -2.91 10.71
C PHE A 36 8.74 -3.18 9.76
N VAL A 37 7.65 -3.78 10.25
CA VAL A 37 6.54 -4.22 9.40
C VAL A 37 5.60 -3.07 9.04
N ALA A 38 5.19 -3.01 7.77
CA ALA A 38 4.16 -2.12 7.27
C ALA A 38 3.21 -2.90 6.34
N GLY A 39 2.02 -2.37 6.13
CA GLY A 39 1.01 -3.00 5.28
C GLY A 39 0.00 -2.02 4.69
N ALA A 40 -0.44 -2.33 3.48
CA ALA A 40 -1.50 -1.63 2.77
C ALA A 40 -2.35 -2.66 2.00
N ALA A 41 -3.62 -2.35 1.75
CA ALA A 41 -4.43 -3.08 0.78
C ALA A 41 -4.28 -2.40 -0.59
N VAL A 42 -4.00 -3.18 -1.62
CA VAL A 42 -3.78 -2.65 -2.97
C VAL A 42 -4.81 -3.27 -3.91
N THR A 43 -5.59 -2.43 -4.59
CA THR A 43 -6.59 -2.84 -5.58
C THR A 43 -6.08 -2.50 -6.98
N PHE A 44 -6.08 -3.51 -7.85
CA PHE A 44 -5.69 -3.40 -9.25
C PHE A 44 -6.95 -3.48 -10.11
N GLU A 45 -7.18 -2.46 -10.94
CA GLU A 45 -8.16 -2.59 -12.02
C GLU A 45 -7.69 -3.63 -13.05
N SER A 46 -8.60 -4.06 -13.93
CA SER A 46 -8.28 -5.06 -14.96
C SER A 46 -7.04 -4.65 -15.79
N GLY A 47 -6.02 -5.52 -15.82
CA GLY A 47 -4.76 -5.31 -16.53
C GLY A 47 -3.73 -4.41 -15.81
N ALA A 48 -4.07 -3.85 -14.65
CA ALA A 48 -3.14 -3.10 -13.82
C ALA A 48 -2.16 -4.02 -13.09
N ARG A 49 -0.91 -3.58 -12.92
CA ARG A 49 0.17 -4.33 -12.24
C ARG A 49 1.27 -3.41 -11.74
N THR A 50 2.12 -3.91 -10.85
CA THR A 50 3.34 -3.22 -10.42
C THR A 50 4.39 -3.20 -11.54
N ALA A 51 5.31 -2.24 -11.48
CA ALA A 51 6.63 -2.39 -12.07
C ALA A 51 7.41 -3.50 -11.35
N TRP A 52 8.47 -4.00 -11.98
CA TRP A 52 9.41 -4.91 -11.31
C TRP A 52 10.09 -4.19 -10.15
N HIS A 53 10.19 -4.87 -9.01
CA HIS A 53 10.83 -4.35 -7.80
C HIS A 53 11.28 -5.52 -6.92
N THR A 54 12.06 -5.22 -5.88
CA THR A 54 12.47 -6.17 -4.85
C THR A 54 12.13 -5.61 -3.47
N HIS A 55 11.91 -6.51 -2.51
CA HIS A 55 11.81 -6.15 -1.11
C HIS A 55 13.09 -6.57 -0.38
N PRO A 56 13.72 -5.69 0.40
CA PRO A 56 15.01 -5.97 1.02
C PRO A 56 14.95 -7.04 2.12
N LEU A 57 13.76 -7.31 2.66
CA LEU A 57 13.51 -8.27 3.74
C LEU A 57 12.53 -9.39 3.32
N GLY A 58 12.29 -9.57 2.02
CA GLY A 58 11.36 -10.57 1.46
C GLY A 58 10.29 -9.95 0.57
#